data_AF-A0A143XKV8-F1
#
_entry.id   AF-A0A143XKV8-F1
#
_cell.length_a   1.000
_cell.length_b   1.000
_cell.length_c   1.000
_cell.angle_alpha   90.00
_cell.angle_beta   90.00
_cell.angle_gamma   90.00
#
_symmetry.space_group_name_H-M   'P 1'
#
loop_
_entity.id
_entity.type
_entity.pdbx_description
1 polymer ?
#
loop_
_entity_poly.entity_id
_entity_poly.type
_entity_poly.pdbx_seq_one_letter_code
_entity_poly.pdbx_strand_id
1 'polypeptide(L)' 'MGKTLSEMSLEELWELFPIFLTEYQEEWELWYWEEAENLKNAFLDETVKIGHIGSTAIKGI' A
#
# COMPACT_ATOMS: atom_id res chain seq x y z
N MET A 1 -21.97 1.82 -19.52
CA MET A 1 -21.42 1.69 -18.16
C MET A 1 -20.27 0.69 -18.25
N GLY A 2 -19.09 1.03 -17.75
CA GLY A 2 -17.97 0.09 -17.71
C GLY A 2 -18.22 -1.02 -16.69
N LYS A 3 -17.47 -2.12 -16.80
CA LYS A 3 -17.45 -3.19 -15.78
C LYS A 3 -17.02 -2.61 -14.43
N THR A 4 -17.52 -3.18 -13.34
CA THR A 4 -16.98 -2.91 -12.00
C THR A 4 -15.65 -3.64 -11.80
N LEU A 5 -14.80 -3.19 -10.88
CA LEU A 5 -13.52 -3.85 -10.59
C LEU A 5 -13.68 -5.34 -10.24
N SER A 6 -14.76 -5.71 -9.54
CA SER A 6 -15.08 -7.08 -9.16
C SER A 6 -15.48 -7.99 -10.33
N GLU A 7 -15.82 -7.42 -11.49
CA GLU A 7 -16.25 -8.15 -12.70
C GLU A 7 -15.14 -8.24 -13.76
N MET A 8 -14.00 -7.61 -13.50
CA MET A 8 -12.86 -7.59 -14.41
C MET A 8 -12.04 -8.88 -14.33
N SER A 9 -11.50 -9.33 -15.46
CA SER A 9 -10.51 -10.40 -15.47
C SER A 9 -9.18 -9.91 -14.89
N LEU A 10 -8.26 -10.83 -14.56
CA LEU A 10 -6.94 -10.46 -14.07
C LEU A 10 -6.16 -9.64 -15.10
N GLU A 11 -6.30 -9.96 -16.38
CA GLU A 11 -5.67 -9.23 -17.48
C GLU A 11 -6.18 -7.78 -17.55
N GLU A 12 -7.49 -7.57 -17.42
CA GLU A 12 -8.09 -6.23 -17.35
C GLU A 12 -7.61 -5.46 -16.11
N LEU A 13 -7.47 -6.15 -14.96
CA LEU A 13 -6.94 -5.53 -13.75
C LEU A 13 -5.45 -5.18 -13.87
N TRP A 14 -4.64 -5.98 -14.56
CA TRP A 14 -3.22 -5.70 -14.77
C TRP A 14 -2.99 -4.47 -15.66
N GLU A 15 -3.88 -4.22 -16.63
CA GLU A 15 -3.83 -2.98 -17.42
C GLU A 15 -4.12 -1.73 -16.58
N LEU A 16 -4.98 -1.85 -15.55
CA LEU A 16 -5.34 -0.74 -14.65
C LEU A 16 -4.34 -0.55 -13.50
N PHE A 17 -3.76 -1.65 -13.00
CA PHE A 17 -2.83 -1.67 -11.87
C PHE A 17 -1.50 -2.30 -12.30
N PRO A 18 -0.72 -1.59 -13.14
CA PRO A 18 0.53 -2.12 -13.65
C PRO A 18 1.52 -2.34 -12.50
N ILE A 19 2.22 -3.47 -12.56
CA ILE A 19 3.23 -3.86 -11.56
C ILE A 19 4.60 -3.42 -12.07
N PHE A 20 5.28 -2.61 -11.27
CA PHE A 20 6.65 -2.18 -11.55
C PHE A 20 7.58 -2.62 -10.43
N LEU A 21 8.77 -3.07 -10.80
CA LEU A 21 9.89 -3.15 -9.88
C LEU A 21 10.66 -1.83 -9.98
N THR A 22 10.79 -1.14 -8.85
CA THR A 22 11.45 0.16 -8.75
C THR A 22 12.52 0.13 -7.68
N GLU A 23 13.53 0.98 -7.84
CA GLU A 23 14.49 1.26 -6.77
C GLU A 23 13.79 1.75 -5.51
N TYR A 24 14.50 1.63 -4.37
CA TYR A 24 14.02 2.16 -3.11
C TYR A 24 13.72 3.65 -3.20
N GLN A 25 12.57 4.01 -2.65
CA GLN A 25 12.01 5.36 -2.69
C GLN A 25 11.88 5.87 -1.26
N GLU A 26 12.48 7.03 -0.97
CA GLU A 26 12.51 7.59 0.40
C GLU A 26 11.10 7.96 0.88
N GLU A 27 10.17 8.23 -0.03
CA GLU A 27 8.77 8.52 0.32
C GLU A 27 8.04 7.33 0.95
N TRP A 28 8.51 6.10 0.78
CA TRP A 28 7.84 4.93 1.36
C TRP A 28 7.82 4.93 2.88
N GLU A 29 8.86 5.47 3.53
CA GLU A 29 8.87 5.64 4.98
C GLU A 29 7.83 6.69 5.41
N LEU A 30 7.72 7.80 4.66
CA LEU A 30 6.74 8.85 4.94
C LEU A 30 5.31 8.33 4.80
N TRP A 31 5.00 7.66 3.69
CA TRP A 31 3.67 7.08 3.44
C TRP A 31 3.28 6.05 4.50
N TYR A 32 4.25 5.25 4.97
CA TYR A 32 4.01 4.34 6.07
C TYR A 32 3.55 5.11 7.33
N TRP A 33 4.24 6.19 7.71
CA TRP A 33 3.87 6.96 8.90
C TRP A 33 2.50 7.61 8.77
N GLU A 34 2.21 8.20 7.61
CA GLU A 34 0.90 8.79 7.30
C GLU A 34 -0.22 7.75 7.43
N GLU A 35 -0.05 6.57 6.83
CA GLU A 35 -1.08 5.53 6.87
C GLU A 35 -1.19 4.88 8.26
N ALA A 36 -0.07 4.73 8.97
CA ALA A 36 -0.10 4.25 10.35
C ALA A 36 -0.89 5.21 11.27
N GLU A 37 -0.80 6.53 11.05
CA GLU A 37 -1.61 7.51 11.78
C GLU A 37 -3.10 7.39 11.43
N ASN A 38 -3.44 7.29 10.14
CA ASN A 38 -4.81 7.07 9.68
C ASN A 38 -5.44 5.81 10.30
N LEU A 39 -4.70 4.71 10.28
CA LEU A 39 -5.14 3.44 10.84
C LEU A 39 -5.33 3.53 12.36
N LYS A 40 -4.39 4.13 13.09
CA LYS A 40 -4.56 4.36 14.55
C LYS A 40 -5.83 5.14 14.85
N ASN A 41 -6.10 6.20 14.09
CA ASN A 41 -7.31 7.01 14.24
C ASN A 41 -8.58 6.19 13.94
N ALA A 42 -8.53 5.28 12.96
CA ALA A 42 -9.65 4.42 12.60
C ALA A 42 -9.93 3.30 13.62
N PHE A 43 -8.90 2.76 14.28
CA PHE A 43 -9.06 1.62 15.20
C PHE A 43 -9.57 2.00 16.60
N LEU A 44 -9.65 3.30 16.95
CA LEU A 44 -10.19 3.82 18.23
C LEU A 44 -9.58 3.22 19.52
N ASP A 45 -8.49 2.46 19.42
CA ASP A 45 -7.86 1.72 20.52
C ASP A 45 -6.38 2.08 20.62
N GLU A 46 -5.95 2.46 21.83
CA GLU A 46 -4.60 2.91 22.14
C GLU A 46 -3.56 1.78 22.10
N THR A 47 -3.99 0.52 21.92
CA THR A 47 -3.10 -0.65 22.02
C THR A 47 -2.61 -1.24 20.68
N VAL A 48 -2.99 -0.65 19.55
CA VAL A 48 -2.61 -1.19 18.23
C VAL A 48 -1.16 -0.86 17.88
N LYS A 49 -0.38 -1.89 17.53
CA LYS A 49 0.95 -1.76 16.94
C LYS A 49 0.88 -1.90 15.43
N ILE A 50 1.40 -0.90 14.73
CA ILE A 50 1.54 -0.88 13.28
C ILE A 50 3.03 -0.88 12.99
N GLY A 51 3.47 -1.72 12.04
CA GLY A 51 4.86 -1.87 11.66
C GLY A 51 5.03 -1.78 10.16
N HIS A 52 6.10 -1.13 9.71
CA HIS A 52 6.50 -1.10 8.31
C HIS A 52 7.21 -2.41 7.97
N ILE A 53 6.61 -3.21 7.09
CA ILE A 53 7.13 -4.53 6.70
C ILE A 53 7.19 -4.66 5.17
N GLY A 54 7.94 -5.65 4.68
CA GLY A 54 8.12 -5.91 3.26
C GLY A 54 9.32 -5.18 2.65
N SER A 55 9.49 -5.26 1.32
CA SER A 55 10.64 -4.68 0.61
C SER A 55 10.71 -3.16 0.73
N THR A 56 9.57 -2.48 0.79
CA THR A 56 9.51 -1.02 0.92
C THR A 56 10.00 -0.49 2.27
N ALA A 57 10.13 -1.35 3.28
CA ALA A 57 10.67 -1.02 4.60
C ALA A 57 12.21 -1.11 4.65
N ILE A 58 12.86 -1.58 3.59
CA ILE A 58 14.30 -1.86 3.57
C ILE A 58 14.99 -0.94 2.58
N LYS A 59 15.82 -0.02 3.09
CA LYS A 59 16.65 0.86 2.25
C LYS A 59 17.77 0.06 1.58
N GLY A 60 17.84 0.11 0.26
CA GLY A 60 18.92 -0.49 -0.54
C GLY A 60 18.82 -2.01 -0.74
N ILE A 61 17.59 -2.54 -0.83
CA ILE A 61 17.32 -3.95 -1.21
C ILE A 61 17.42 -4.17 -2.72
#